data_AF-A0A922P3G1-F1
#
_entry.id   AF-A0A922P3G1-F1
#
_cell.length_a   1.000
_cell.length_b   1.000
_cell.length_c   1.000
_cell.angle_alpha   90.00
_cell.angle_beta   90.00
_cell.angle_gamma   90.00
#
_symmetry.space_group_name_H-M   'P 1'
#
loop_
_entity.id
_entity.type
_entity.pdbx_description
1 polymer ?
#
loop_
_entity_poly.entity_id
_entity_poly.type
_entity_poly.pdbx_seq_one_letter_code
_entity_poly.pdbx_strand_id
1 'polypeptide(L)'
;MDVKDVDTSWSAVLFKDLMAVRVQVVADAADLLLELGGTDGFEDSDRIRLENLCHYLALRRHDLRPLQRQLMQHGLSSLGRLEGRVLPTFDAVLGALAAIQGSPAPYPPPTEQTFFRGEFALAEETEALLGGGRPNRRGRIMVTLPEASADDPDFILDLARRGMDIARINCAHDDKSIWEDMAKHVRAAGKTLGRRLTILMDIAGPKIRTGNVLTPPSTKAQVGDHIRLCAGALPRVDDIAPFSAAVSVPEIVTRLKIGDRIRYDDGKLEGIVEETSPEEALVRVTRTKTGGTKLKVEKGLNLPDTVLGLSPLTTKDHADLAVVMDHADMLGYSFVSRPDDIESLEGTLAGLPPRNRPLGLVAKIEQPEALANLPALIAVAFRHRRPFGVMIARGDLAAEIGFERLAEMQEEILWLCEAASVPTIWATQVLEDLVKTGIPTRGEMTDAAMAARAECVMLNKGAAVAEAVNVLDHLMSRMDEHMTKKTPTLRALKSWTYPVPAV
;
A
#
# COMPACT_ATOMS: atom_id res chain seq x y z
N MET A 1 6.99 31.98 -41.97
CA MET A 1 5.62 31.43 -42.02
C MET A 1 4.73 32.44 -41.36
N ASP A 2 3.77 32.98 -42.11
CA ASP A 2 2.72 33.80 -41.52
C ASP A 2 1.84 32.88 -40.65
N VAL A 3 1.43 33.31 -39.46
CA VAL A 3 0.68 32.46 -38.50
C VAL A 3 -0.65 31.95 -39.10
N LYS A 4 -1.12 32.58 -40.19
CA LYS A 4 -2.33 32.23 -40.93
C LYS A 4 -2.24 30.97 -41.81
N ASP A 5 -1.04 30.43 -42.03
CA ASP A 5 -0.84 29.26 -42.91
C ASP A 5 -0.73 27.91 -42.17
N VAL A 6 -0.93 27.89 -40.84
CA VAL A 6 -0.89 26.65 -40.05
C VAL A 6 -2.26 25.96 -40.12
N ASP A 7 -2.31 24.75 -40.69
CA ASP A 7 -3.51 23.90 -40.66
C ASP A 7 -3.86 23.52 -39.21
N THR A 8 -5.01 24.00 -38.73
CA THR A 8 -5.54 23.72 -37.39
C THR A 8 -6.75 22.80 -37.40
N SER A 9 -7.10 22.18 -38.53
CA SER A 9 -8.26 21.29 -38.67
C SER A 9 -8.23 20.09 -37.70
N TRP A 10 -7.02 19.58 -37.40
CA TRP A 10 -6.78 18.54 -36.40
C TRP A 10 -7.30 18.91 -35.00
N SER A 11 -7.28 20.20 -34.65
CA SER A 11 -7.67 20.67 -33.32
C SER A 11 -9.17 20.50 -33.07
N ALA A 12 -10.00 20.61 -34.10
CA ALA A 12 -11.44 20.39 -34.02
C ALA A 12 -11.79 18.92 -33.76
N VAL A 13 -11.06 17.99 -34.40
CA VAL A 13 -11.21 16.55 -34.18
C VAL A 13 -10.82 16.20 -32.74
N LEU A 14 -9.63 16.63 -32.30
CA LEU A 14 -9.17 16.38 -30.93
C LEU A 14 -10.08 17.00 -29.87
N PHE A 15 -10.59 18.21 -30.12
CA PHE A 15 -11.53 18.86 -29.22
C PHE A 15 -12.81 18.02 -29.06
N LYS A 16 -13.37 17.55 -30.18
CA LYS A 16 -14.57 16.71 -30.18
C LYS A 16 -14.35 15.40 -29.43
N ASP A 17 -13.26 14.69 -29.73
CA ASP A 17 -12.95 13.40 -29.12
C ASP A 17 -12.69 13.54 -27.61
N LEU A 18 -11.91 14.56 -27.23
CA LEU A 18 -11.62 14.85 -25.82
C LEU A 18 -12.88 15.29 -25.06
N MET A 19 -13.77 16.06 -25.69
CA MET A 19 -15.07 16.41 -25.10
C MET A 19 -15.94 15.19 -24.89
N ALA A 20 -16.02 14.29 -25.88
CA ALA A 20 -16.80 13.07 -25.76
C ALA A 20 -16.34 12.21 -24.57
N VAL A 21 -15.03 12.02 -24.41
CA VAL A 21 -14.46 11.32 -23.26
C VAL A 21 -14.79 12.03 -21.95
N ARG A 22 -14.59 13.35 -21.86
CA ARG A 22 -14.88 14.11 -20.64
C ARG A 22 -16.34 14.00 -20.21
N VAL A 23 -17.28 14.11 -21.15
CA VAL A 23 -18.73 13.99 -20.88
C VAL A 23 -19.05 12.60 -20.36
N GLN A 24 -18.51 11.55 -20.99
CA GLN A 24 -18.72 10.17 -20.53
C GLN A 24 -18.13 9.94 -19.14
N VAL A 25 -16.93 10.46 -18.88
CA VAL A 25 -16.28 10.37 -17.57
C VAL A 25 -17.12 11.01 -16.48
N VAL A 26 -17.72 12.18 -16.72
CA VAL A 26 -18.59 12.83 -15.74
C VAL A 26 -19.87 12.02 -15.50
N ALA A 27 -20.47 11.47 -16.55
CA ALA A 27 -21.67 10.64 -16.44
C ALA A 27 -21.38 9.35 -15.64
N ASP A 28 -20.37 8.59 -16.03
CA ASP A 28 -19.98 7.34 -15.37
C ASP A 28 -19.52 7.57 -13.92
N ALA A 29 -18.86 8.70 -13.64
CA ALA A 29 -18.43 9.06 -12.29
C ALA A 29 -19.61 9.35 -11.37
N ALA A 30 -20.73 9.88 -11.87
CA ALA A 30 -21.92 10.12 -11.07
C ALA A 30 -22.54 8.80 -10.59
N ASP A 31 -22.61 7.78 -11.45
CA ASP A 31 -23.09 6.45 -11.09
C ASP A 31 -22.15 5.79 -10.06
N LEU A 32 -20.83 5.87 -10.29
CA LEU A 32 -19.82 5.39 -9.35
C LEU A 32 -19.93 6.06 -7.98
N LEU A 33 -20.19 7.37 -7.94
CA LEU A 33 -20.33 8.10 -6.68
C LEU A 33 -21.53 7.58 -5.87
N LEU A 34 -22.64 7.24 -6.53
CA LEU A 34 -23.81 6.63 -5.90
C LEU A 34 -23.50 5.21 -5.40
N GLU A 35 -22.78 4.40 -6.18
CA GLU A 35 -22.35 3.05 -5.78
C GLU A 35 -21.44 3.08 -4.54
N LEU A 36 -20.58 4.09 -4.43
CA LEU A 36 -19.74 4.34 -3.24
C LEU A 36 -20.51 5.00 -2.08
N GLY A 37 -21.82 5.18 -2.24
CA GLY A 37 -22.75 5.66 -1.22
C GLY A 37 -22.76 7.17 -1.02
N GLY A 38 -22.43 7.94 -2.06
CA GLY A 38 -22.60 9.39 -2.10
C GLY A 38 -21.64 10.19 -1.23
N THR A 39 -21.88 11.50 -1.16
CA THR A 39 -21.07 12.47 -0.39
C THR A 39 -21.90 13.23 0.64
N ASP A 40 -23.09 12.73 0.95
CA ASP A 40 -23.97 13.33 1.96
C ASP A 40 -23.26 13.36 3.31
N GLY A 41 -23.13 14.55 3.90
CA GLY A 41 -22.43 14.77 5.18
C GLY A 41 -20.90 14.87 5.09
N PHE A 42 -20.31 14.83 3.90
CA PHE A 42 -18.86 15.01 3.70
C PHE A 42 -18.48 16.48 3.83
N GLU A 43 -17.27 16.73 4.32
CA GLU A 43 -16.64 18.05 4.17
C GLU A 43 -16.29 18.30 2.70
N ASP A 44 -16.16 19.57 2.32
CA ASP A 44 -15.90 19.94 0.93
C ASP A 44 -14.61 19.30 0.39
N SER A 45 -13.56 19.20 1.21
CA SER A 45 -12.28 18.56 0.86
C SER A 45 -12.45 17.08 0.52
N ASP A 46 -13.14 16.32 1.37
CA ASP A 46 -13.34 14.87 1.17
C ASP A 46 -14.30 14.57 0.02
N ARG A 47 -15.35 15.39 -0.15
CA ARG A 47 -16.24 15.32 -1.31
C ARG A 47 -15.44 15.46 -2.61
N ILE A 48 -14.61 16.50 -2.70
CA ILE A 48 -13.76 16.78 -3.86
C ILE A 48 -12.81 15.62 -4.18
N ARG A 49 -12.20 15.02 -3.15
CA ARG A 49 -11.27 13.90 -3.29
C ARG A 49 -11.97 12.65 -3.80
N LEU A 50 -13.14 12.34 -3.25
CA LEU A 50 -13.95 11.20 -3.68
C LEU A 50 -14.49 11.39 -5.11
N GLU A 51 -14.98 12.58 -5.45
CA GLU A 51 -15.38 12.93 -6.81
C GLU A 51 -14.24 12.72 -7.80
N ASN A 52 -13.02 13.19 -7.48
CA ASN A 52 -11.86 13.00 -8.35
C ASN A 52 -11.47 11.51 -8.48
N LEU A 53 -11.58 10.71 -7.42
CA LEU A 53 -11.41 9.26 -7.50
C LEU A 53 -12.44 8.62 -8.46
N CYS A 54 -13.72 9.00 -8.37
CA CYS A 54 -14.76 8.52 -9.29
C CYS A 54 -14.47 8.92 -10.74
N HIS A 55 -14.06 10.16 -10.99
CA HIS A 55 -13.62 10.60 -12.32
C HIS A 55 -12.44 9.79 -12.83
N TYR A 56 -11.48 9.46 -11.97
CA TYR A 56 -10.31 8.66 -12.35
C TYR A 56 -10.72 7.23 -12.71
N LEU A 57 -11.55 6.59 -11.89
CA LEU A 57 -12.08 5.25 -12.14
C LEU A 57 -12.89 5.18 -13.44
N ALA A 58 -13.78 6.15 -13.67
CA ALA A 58 -14.52 6.29 -14.92
C ALA A 58 -13.57 6.44 -16.12
N LEU A 59 -12.58 7.32 -16.03
CA LEU A 59 -11.59 7.52 -17.08
C LEU A 59 -10.82 6.24 -17.42
N ARG A 60 -10.45 5.44 -16.42
CA ARG A 60 -9.68 4.19 -16.61
C ARG A 60 -10.47 3.08 -17.32
N ARG A 61 -11.77 3.27 -17.58
CA ARG A 61 -12.58 2.40 -18.46
C ARG A 61 -12.36 2.67 -19.96
N HIS A 62 -11.62 3.73 -20.31
CA HIS A 62 -11.36 4.11 -21.69
C HIS A 62 -9.91 3.83 -22.12
N ASP A 63 -9.71 3.35 -23.35
CA ASP A 63 -8.37 3.29 -23.96
C ASP A 63 -7.96 4.65 -24.51
N LEU A 64 -7.19 5.40 -23.72
CA LEU A 64 -6.75 6.74 -24.08
C LEU A 64 -5.54 6.75 -25.02
N ARG A 65 -4.81 5.64 -25.17
CA ARG A 65 -3.48 5.62 -25.84
C ARG A 65 -3.48 6.26 -27.23
N PRO A 66 -4.50 6.05 -28.11
CA PRO A 66 -4.57 6.74 -29.40
C PRO A 66 -4.66 8.27 -29.24
N LEU A 67 -5.55 8.75 -28.36
CA LEU A 67 -5.74 10.17 -28.08
C LEU A 67 -4.48 10.80 -27.47
N GLN A 68 -3.81 10.11 -26.55
CA GLN A 68 -2.56 10.59 -25.95
C GLN A 68 -1.48 10.86 -27.00
N ARG A 69 -1.30 9.93 -27.97
CA ARG A 69 -0.30 10.10 -29.04
C ARG A 69 -0.61 11.31 -29.91
N GLN A 70 -1.88 11.51 -30.26
CA GLN A 70 -2.30 12.64 -31.08
C GLN A 70 -2.13 13.97 -30.32
N LEU A 71 -2.53 14.04 -29.05
CA LEU A 71 -2.32 15.23 -28.22
C LEU A 71 -0.83 15.60 -28.13
N MET A 72 0.04 14.62 -27.85
CA MET A 72 1.49 14.84 -27.74
C MET A 72 2.12 15.34 -29.05
N GLN A 73 1.66 14.85 -30.20
CA GLN A 73 2.13 15.29 -31.51
C GLN A 73 1.95 16.80 -31.72
N HIS A 74 0.91 17.36 -31.09
CA HIS A 74 0.60 18.79 -31.17
C HIS A 74 1.05 19.59 -29.94
N GLY A 75 1.93 19.02 -29.10
CA GLY A 75 2.49 19.70 -27.92
C GLY A 75 1.52 19.83 -26.74
N LEU A 76 0.37 19.15 -26.78
CA LEU A 76 -0.61 19.15 -25.71
C LEU A 76 -0.29 18.08 -24.66
N SER A 77 -0.87 18.23 -23.47
CA SER A 77 -0.75 17.22 -22.40
C SER A 77 -1.21 15.85 -22.88
N SER A 78 -0.43 14.82 -22.58
CA SER A 78 -0.77 13.43 -22.88
C SER A 78 -1.81 12.85 -21.93
N LEU A 79 -2.35 13.62 -20.98
CA LEU A 79 -3.24 13.12 -19.93
C LEU A 79 -2.60 12.05 -19.02
N GLY A 80 -1.29 11.80 -19.11
CA GLY A 80 -0.64 10.69 -18.41
C GLY A 80 -0.32 10.93 -16.92
N ARG A 81 -0.66 12.11 -16.38
CA ARG A 81 -0.29 12.58 -15.01
C ARG A 81 -1.43 13.36 -14.35
N LEU A 82 -2.65 12.83 -14.49
CA LEU A 82 -3.88 13.52 -14.10
C LEU A 82 -4.59 12.92 -12.88
N GLU A 83 -3.99 11.92 -12.22
CA GLU A 83 -4.59 11.16 -11.12
C GLU A 83 -5.32 12.07 -10.14
N GLY A 84 -4.62 13.01 -9.50
CA GLY A 84 -5.20 13.97 -8.54
C GLY A 84 -5.96 15.16 -9.15
N ARG A 85 -6.18 15.20 -10.47
CA ARG A 85 -6.71 16.36 -11.20
C ARG A 85 -7.36 16.00 -12.54
N VAL A 86 -8.30 15.06 -12.54
CA VAL A 86 -8.88 14.51 -13.77
C VAL A 86 -9.54 15.61 -14.61
N LEU A 87 -10.65 16.19 -14.13
CA LEU A 87 -11.38 17.21 -14.89
C LEU A 87 -10.58 18.49 -15.13
N PRO A 88 -9.81 19.04 -14.16
CA PRO A 88 -8.96 20.20 -14.43
C PRO A 88 -7.96 19.97 -15.59
N THR A 89 -7.44 18.75 -15.74
CA THR A 89 -6.55 18.43 -16.88
C THR A 89 -7.31 18.46 -18.20
N PHE A 90 -8.52 17.89 -18.26
CA PHE A 90 -9.38 17.97 -19.45
C PHE A 90 -9.73 19.42 -19.79
N ASP A 91 -10.12 20.21 -18.79
CA ASP A 91 -10.54 21.60 -18.97
C ASP A 91 -9.39 22.47 -19.49
N ALA A 92 -8.18 22.26 -18.99
CA ALA A 92 -6.98 22.95 -19.49
C ALA A 92 -6.69 22.62 -20.97
N VAL A 93 -6.75 21.34 -21.36
CA VAL A 93 -6.47 20.92 -22.73
C VAL A 93 -7.58 21.37 -23.70
N LEU A 94 -8.84 21.27 -23.29
CA LEU A 94 -9.98 21.78 -24.07
C LEU A 94 -9.91 23.30 -24.24
N GLY A 95 -9.50 24.03 -23.19
CA GLY A 95 -9.26 25.47 -23.28
C GLY A 95 -8.16 25.83 -24.27
N ALA A 96 -7.05 25.07 -24.28
CA ALA A 96 -5.98 25.26 -25.26
C ALA A 96 -6.44 24.97 -26.69
N LEU A 97 -7.18 23.88 -26.91
CA LEU A 97 -7.75 23.53 -28.21
C LEU A 97 -8.76 24.58 -28.70
N ALA A 98 -9.62 25.09 -27.82
CA ALA A 98 -10.56 26.15 -28.15
C ALA A 98 -9.84 27.45 -28.55
N ALA A 99 -8.77 27.82 -27.84
CA ALA A 99 -7.94 28.97 -28.17
C ALA A 99 -7.28 28.84 -29.55
N ILE A 100 -6.79 27.65 -29.92
CA ILE A 100 -6.22 27.37 -31.25
C ILE A 100 -7.27 27.54 -32.36
N GLN A 101 -8.53 27.19 -32.07
CA GLN A 101 -9.65 27.34 -33.00
C GLN A 101 -10.21 28.77 -33.09
N GLY A 102 -9.81 29.67 -32.18
CA GLY A 102 -10.43 30.99 -32.03
C GLY A 102 -11.86 30.93 -31.48
N SER A 103 -12.20 29.86 -30.74
CA SER A 103 -13.51 29.60 -30.16
C SER A 103 -13.49 29.82 -28.63
N PRO A 104 -14.63 30.15 -28.00
CA PRO A 104 -14.70 30.21 -26.54
C PRO A 104 -14.48 28.81 -25.93
N ALA A 105 -13.76 28.76 -24.80
CA ALA A 105 -13.56 27.51 -24.07
C ALA A 105 -14.89 27.02 -23.47
N PRO A 106 -15.18 25.71 -23.51
CA PRO A 106 -16.42 25.15 -22.95
C PRO A 106 -16.46 25.21 -21.42
N TYR A 107 -15.29 25.27 -20.77
CA TYR A 107 -15.12 25.41 -19.34
C TYR A 107 -14.07 26.50 -19.06
N PRO A 108 -14.15 27.17 -17.90
CA PRO A 108 -13.11 28.11 -17.47
C PRO A 108 -11.75 27.39 -17.37
N PRO A 109 -10.66 27.98 -17.89
CA PRO A 109 -9.32 27.46 -17.64
C PRO A 109 -9.07 27.38 -16.13
N PRO A 110 -8.55 26.25 -15.61
CA PRO A 110 -8.32 26.10 -14.18
C PRO A 110 -7.22 27.04 -13.71
N THR A 111 -7.38 27.61 -12.51
CA THR A 111 -6.29 28.29 -11.80
C THR A 111 -5.25 27.28 -11.33
N GLU A 112 -4.04 27.73 -10.99
CA GLU A 112 -3.01 26.87 -10.41
C GLU A 112 -3.52 26.14 -9.16
N GLN A 113 -4.21 26.85 -8.27
CA GLN A 113 -4.79 26.27 -7.06
C GLN A 113 -5.78 25.14 -7.37
N THR A 114 -6.68 25.32 -8.35
CA THR A 114 -7.64 24.28 -8.76
C THR A 114 -6.93 23.12 -9.46
N PHE A 115 -5.93 23.42 -10.29
CA PHE A 115 -5.21 22.42 -11.07
C PHE A 115 -4.35 21.51 -10.18
N PHE A 116 -3.68 22.07 -9.18
CA PHE A 116 -2.78 21.34 -8.28
C PHE A 116 -3.45 20.95 -6.95
N ARG A 117 -4.77 21.13 -6.81
CA ARG A 117 -5.52 20.85 -5.59
C ARG A 117 -5.29 19.45 -5.02
N GLY A 118 -5.29 18.41 -5.85
CA GLY A 118 -5.04 17.04 -5.39
C GLY A 118 -3.61 16.83 -4.88
N GLU A 119 -2.61 17.53 -5.45
CA GLU A 119 -1.23 17.46 -4.96
C GLU A 119 -1.10 18.15 -3.59
N PHE A 120 -1.77 19.29 -3.39
CA PHE A 120 -1.83 19.96 -2.09
C PHE A 120 -2.57 19.13 -1.05
N ALA A 121 -3.75 18.60 -1.39
CA ALA A 121 -4.52 17.74 -0.50
C ALA A 121 -3.71 16.49 -0.10
N LEU A 122 -3.04 15.83 -1.05
CA LEU A 122 -2.20 14.68 -0.74
C LEU A 122 -1.08 15.07 0.24
N ALA A 123 -0.42 16.22 0.07
CA ALA A 123 0.61 16.68 0.98
C ALA A 123 0.07 16.95 2.40
N GLU A 124 -1.08 17.62 2.52
CA GLU A 124 -1.76 17.91 3.79
C GLU A 124 -2.15 16.61 4.52
N GLU A 125 -2.78 15.68 3.80
CA GLU A 125 -3.23 14.39 4.34
C GLU A 125 -2.04 13.52 4.76
N THR A 126 -0.95 13.60 4.01
CA THR A 126 0.30 12.94 4.38
C THR A 126 0.87 13.49 5.68
N GLU A 127 0.88 14.81 5.88
CA GLU A 127 1.33 15.41 7.13
C GLU A 127 0.40 15.10 8.30
N ALA A 128 -0.92 15.11 8.06
CA ALA A 128 -1.93 14.79 9.05
C ALA A 128 -1.76 13.36 9.58
N LEU A 129 -1.58 12.39 8.66
CA LEU A 129 -1.42 10.97 9.00
C LEU A 129 0.00 10.64 9.48
N LEU A 130 1.01 10.86 8.63
CA LEU A 130 2.36 10.35 8.83
C LEU A 130 3.28 11.29 9.64
N GLY A 131 2.86 12.54 9.85
CA GLY A 131 3.66 13.58 10.48
C GLY A 131 4.46 14.43 9.48
N GLY A 132 5.09 15.50 9.97
CA GLY A 132 5.82 16.47 9.15
C GLY A 132 6.99 15.85 8.37
N GLY A 133 7.23 16.38 7.16
CA GLY A 133 8.34 15.93 6.30
C GLY A 133 9.72 16.37 6.82
N ARG A 134 10.78 15.91 6.13
CA ARG A 134 12.16 16.39 6.37
C ARG A 134 12.57 17.41 5.31
N PRO A 135 13.47 18.36 5.61
CA PRO A 135 13.95 19.31 4.62
C PRO A 135 14.65 18.66 3.41
N ASN A 136 15.28 17.50 3.61
CA ASN A 136 16.08 16.82 2.59
C ASN A 136 15.30 15.79 1.75
N ARG A 137 14.07 15.42 2.12
CA ARG A 137 13.22 14.47 1.40
C ARG A 137 11.73 14.60 1.73
N ARG A 138 10.87 14.29 0.76
CA ARG A 138 9.41 14.41 0.84
C ARG A 138 8.76 13.20 1.52
N GLY A 139 9.18 11.99 1.13
CA GLY A 139 8.64 10.76 1.70
C GLY A 139 9.12 10.53 3.14
N ARG A 140 8.44 9.67 3.89
CA ARG A 140 8.75 9.29 5.29
C ARG A 140 9.41 7.90 5.34
N ILE A 141 10.22 7.66 6.37
CA ILE A 141 10.77 6.33 6.66
C ILE A 141 10.10 5.76 7.89
N MET A 142 9.42 4.62 7.70
CA MET A 142 8.84 3.83 8.77
C MET A 142 9.75 2.64 9.08
N VAL A 143 10.00 2.37 10.35
CA VAL A 143 10.87 1.27 10.78
C VAL A 143 10.13 0.40 11.78
N THR A 144 10.09 -0.91 11.53
CA THR A 144 9.57 -1.87 12.50
C THR A 144 10.58 -2.06 13.61
N LEU A 145 10.17 -1.80 14.85
CA LEU A 145 11.03 -1.96 16.02
C LEU A 145 11.17 -3.46 16.39
N PRO A 146 12.39 -3.96 16.64
CA PRO A 146 12.59 -5.26 17.29
C PRO A 146 12.25 -5.19 18.79
N GLU A 147 11.89 -6.33 19.38
CA GLU A 147 11.59 -6.51 20.81
C GLU A 147 12.63 -5.85 21.73
N ALA A 148 13.93 -6.04 21.42
CA ALA A 148 15.06 -5.44 22.15
C ALA A 148 15.03 -3.91 22.24
N SER A 149 14.24 -3.22 21.40
CA SER A 149 14.09 -1.75 21.48
C SER A 149 13.33 -1.31 22.75
N ALA A 150 12.61 -2.21 23.40
CA ALA A 150 11.98 -1.95 24.69
C ALA A 150 13.00 -1.73 25.81
N ASP A 151 14.20 -2.29 25.68
CA ASP A 151 15.29 -2.17 26.67
C ASP A 151 16.43 -1.23 26.21
N ASP A 152 16.40 -0.78 24.95
CA ASP A 152 17.46 0.02 24.33
C ASP A 152 16.93 1.36 23.76
N PRO A 153 16.80 2.41 24.61
CA PRO A 153 16.38 3.73 24.16
C PRO A 153 17.39 4.40 23.22
N ASP A 154 18.68 4.09 23.36
CA ASP A 154 19.75 4.68 22.54
C ASP A 154 19.67 4.19 21.10
N PHE A 155 19.29 2.93 20.89
CA PHE A 155 19.03 2.38 19.56
C PHE A 155 17.89 3.13 18.83
N ILE A 156 16.77 3.39 19.51
CA ILE A 156 15.66 4.16 18.91
C ILE A 156 16.10 5.58 18.56
N LEU A 157 16.89 6.21 19.42
CA LEU A 157 17.45 7.54 19.16
C LEU A 157 18.40 7.54 17.95
N ASP A 158 19.23 6.50 17.79
CA ASP A 158 20.11 6.33 16.62
C ASP A 158 19.29 6.17 15.33
N LEU A 159 18.26 5.33 15.32
CA LEU A 159 17.34 5.21 14.17
C LEU A 159 16.72 6.55 13.79
N ALA A 160 16.25 7.31 14.78
CA ALA A 160 15.64 8.62 14.57
C ALA A 160 16.64 9.66 14.03
N ARG A 161 17.90 9.63 14.47
CA ARG A 161 18.98 10.48 13.94
C ARG A 161 19.27 10.15 12.48
N ARG A 162 19.32 8.88 12.13
CA ARG A 162 19.68 8.41 10.79
C ARG A 162 18.62 8.66 9.73
N GLY A 163 17.34 8.66 10.09
CA GLY A 163 16.29 8.73 9.08
C GLY A 163 14.89 8.38 9.54
N MET A 164 14.71 7.61 10.61
CA MET A 164 13.38 7.16 11.00
C MET A 164 12.47 8.34 11.36
N ASP A 165 11.26 8.34 10.80
CA ASP A 165 10.20 9.30 11.10
C ASP A 165 9.03 8.64 11.81
N ILE A 166 8.79 7.36 11.49
CA ILE A 166 7.69 6.58 12.03
C ILE A 166 8.25 5.30 12.66
N ALA A 167 7.95 5.07 13.93
CA ALA A 167 8.20 3.80 14.59
C ALA A 167 6.97 2.91 14.42
N ARG A 168 7.15 1.73 13.83
CA ARG A 168 6.12 0.69 13.74
C ARG A 168 6.33 -0.33 14.86
N ILE A 169 5.31 -0.52 15.68
CA ILE A 169 5.21 -1.58 16.68
C ILE A 169 4.21 -2.62 16.16
N ASN A 170 4.63 -3.87 16.07
CA ASN A 170 3.83 -4.95 15.50
C ASN A 170 3.17 -5.76 16.62
N CYS A 171 1.87 -5.56 16.85
CA CYS A 171 1.13 -6.20 17.94
C CYS A 171 0.83 -7.69 17.68
N ALA A 172 1.20 -8.24 16.51
CA ALA A 172 1.18 -9.68 16.28
C ALA A 172 2.25 -10.45 17.08
N HIS A 173 3.20 -9.73 17.67
CA HIS A 173 4.28 -10.26 18.48
C HIS A 173 4.41 -9.47 19.79
N ASP A 174 5.14 -10.05 20.73
CA ASP A 174 5.47 -9.42 22.01
C ASP A 174 4.19 -9.14 22.85
N ASP A 175 4.30 -8.37 23.93
CA ASP A 175 3.18 -8.06 24.82
C ASP A 175 3.03 -6.55 25.07
N LYS A 176 1.92 -6.21 25.75
CA LYS A 176 1.56 -4.84 26.10
C LYS A 176 2.70 -4.07 26.76
N SER A 177 3.42 -4.68 27.72
CA SER A 177 4.48 -3.98 28.46
C SER A 177 5.64 -3.58 27.56
N ILE A 178 6.04 -4.48 26.67
CA ILE A 178 7.09 -4.26 25.67
C ILE A 178 6.67 -3.12 24.72
N TRP A 179 5.44 -3.11 24.23
CA TRP A 179 4.94 -2.06 23.34
C TRP A 179 4.90 -0.69 24.01
N GLU A 180 4.50 -0.62 25.28
CA GLU A 180 4.48 0.62 26.06
C GLU A 180 5.88 1.20 26.24
N ASP A 181 6.87 0.36 26.53
CA ASP A 181 8.26 0.80 26.72
C ASP A 181 8.89 1.27 25.40
N MET A 182 8.66 0.54 24.30
CA MET A 182 9.02 1.03 22.95
C MET A 182 8.41 2.41 22.68
N ALA A 183 7.11 2.58 22.96
CA ALA A 183 6.42 3.85 22.73
C ALA A 183 7.01 4.98 23.58
N LYS A 184 7.29 4.74 24.87
CA LYS A 184 7.95 5.71 25.76
C LYS A 184 9.31 6.14 25.21
N HIS A 185 10.12 5.19 24.75
CA HIS A 185 11.44 5.46 24.16
C HIS A 185 11.34 6.28 22.86
N VAL A 186 10.38 5.98 21.99
CA VAL A 186 10.13 6.79 20.78
C VAL A 186 9.74 8.23 21.14
N ARG A 187 8.87 8.43 22.14
CA ARG A 187 8.50 9.77 22.60
C ARG A 187 9.70 10.52 23.19
N ALA A 188 10.55 9.83 23.96
CA ALA A 188 11.78 10.40 24.51
C ALA A 188 12.77 10.82 23.41
N ALA A 189 12.99 9.96 22.40
CA ALA A 189 13.84 10.27 21.25
C ALA A 189 13.33 11.50 20.48
N GLY A 190 12.01 11.61 20.27
CA GLY A 190 11.41 12.79 19.64
C GLY A 190 11.65 14.09 20.42
N LYS A 191 11.50 14.05 21.75
CA LYS A 191 11.82 15.20 22.63
C LYS A 191 13.29 15.60 22.51
N THR A 192 14.20 14.64 22.55
CA THR A 192 15.65 14.88 22.41
C THR A 192 16.02 15.53 21.07
N LEU A 193 15.34 15.15 19.98
CA LEU A 193 15.59 15.71 18.65
C LEU A 193 14.80 16.99 18.35
N GLY A 194 13.92 17.43 19.26
CA GLY A 194 13.07 18.60 19.03
C GLY A 194 12.05 18.42 17.90
N ARG A 195 11.71 17.17 17.53
CA ARG A 195 10.71 16.86 16.50
C ARG A 195 9.84 15.67 16.90
N ARG A 196 8.59 15.66 16.46
CA ARG A 196 7.70 14.52 16.72
C ARG A 196 8.12 13.31 15.87
N LEU A 197 8.20 12.15 16.51
CA LEU A 197 8.24 10.84 15.85
C LEU A 197 6.85 10.23 15.92
N THR A 198 6.34 9.77 14.79
CA THR A 198 5.00 9.16 14.71
C THR A 198 5.11 7.69 15.14
N ILE A 199 4.10 7.17 15.85
CA ILE A 199 4.01 5.75 16.24
C ILE A 199 2.83 5.13 15.50
N LEU A 200 3.10 4.08 14.73
CA LEU A 200 2.09 3.19 14.19
C LEU A 200 2.09 1.90 15.01
N MET A 201 0.92 1.51 15.52
CA MET A 201 0.72 0.18 16.11
C MET A 201 -0.12 -0.66 15.15
N ASP A 202 0.41 -1.79 14.73
CA ASP A 202 -0.20 -2.68 13.73
C ASP A 202 -0.86 -3.86 14.45
N ILE A 203 -2.19 -3.95 14.41
CA ILE A 203 -2.92 -5.08 15.02
C ILE A 203 -2.75 -6.34 14.19
N ALA A 204 -2.86 -7.50 14.83
CA ALA A 204 -2.43 -8.75 14.21
C ALA A 204 -3.38 -9.21 13.10
N GLY A 205 -4.69 -9.06 13.36
CA GLY A 205 -5.74 -9.65 12.53
C GLY A 205 -5.68 -11.19 12.48
N PRO A 206 -6.51 -11.81 11.63
CA PRO A 206 -6.72 -13.26 11.59
C PRO A 206 -5.64 -14.02 10.81
N LYS A 207 -4.35 -13.75 11.07
CA LYS A 207 -3.26 -14.39 10.33
C LYS A 207 -3.24 -15.90 10.56
N ILE A 208 -3.48 -16.65 9.50
CA ILE A 208 -3.49 -18.12 9.54
C ILE A 208 -2.04 -18.63 9.53
N ARG A 209 -1.73 -19.57 10.41
CA ARG A 209 -0.39 -20.14 10.57
C ARG A 209 -0.44 -21.65 10.70
N THR A 210 0.66 -22.31 10.35
CA THR A 210 0.93 -23.68 10.76
C THR A 210 1.13 -23.72 12.27
N GLY A 211 0.45 -24.65 12.95
CA GLY A 211 0.69 -24.98 14.35
C GLY A 211 1.79 -26.04 14.46
N ASN A 212 1.51 -27.10 15.23
CA ASN A 212 2.38 -28.26 15.30
C ASN A 212 2.61 -28.86 13.91
N VAL A 213 3.83 -29.31 13.64
CA VAL A 213 4.25 -29.90 12.37
C VAL A 213 4.93 -31.24 12.62
N LEU A 214 4.58 -32.25 11.82
CA LEU A 214 5.22 -33.56 11.82
C LEU A 214 5.76 -33.86 10.42
N THR A 215 7.05 -34.16 10.34
CA THR A 215 7.75 -34.50 9.09
C THR A 215 8.82 -35.56 9.35
N PRO A 216 9.19 -36.37 8.34
CA PRO A 216 10.36 -37.23 8.42
C PRO A 216 11.63 -36.42 8.74
N PRO A 217 12.58 -36.98 9.50
CA PRO A 217 13.77 -36.26 9.94
C PRO A 217 14.57 -35.69 8.75
N SER A 218 14.87 -34.39 8.82
CA SER A 218 15.68 -33.67 7.81
C SER A 218 15.11 -33.65 6.39
N THR A 219 13.85 -34.03 6.19
CA THR A 219 13.23 -34.06 4.86
C THR A 219 12.65 -32.70 4.48
N LYS A 220 12.63 -32.43 3.18
CA LYS A 220 12.04 -31.23 2.57
C LYS A 220 10.97 -31.69 1.61
N ALA A 221 9.82 -31.01 1.64
CA ALA A 221 8.75 -31.26 0.70
C ALA A 221 9.19 -30.87 -0.72
N GLN A 222 8.98 -31.78 -1.65
CA GLN A 222 9.25 -31.70 -3.07
C GLN A 222 7.94 -31.67 -3.87
N VAL A 223 8.03 -31.29 -5.14
CA VAL A 223 6.88 -31.34 -6.05
C VAL A 223 6.39 -32.78 -6.16
N GLY A 224 5.10 -32.99 -5.98
CA GLY A 224 4.45 -34.30 -5.98
C GLY A 224 4.21 -34.88 -4.58
N ASP A 225 4.89 -34.40 -3.54
CA ASP A 225 4.63 -34.84 -2.17
C ASP A 225 3.26 -34.36 -1.68
N HIS A 226 2.67 -35.06 -0.71
CA HIS A 226 1.44 -34.63 -0.04
C HIS A 226 1.68 -34.12 1.36
N ILE A 227 0.96 -33.05 1.70
CA ILE A 227 0.90 -32.43 3.02
C ILE A 227 -0.52 -32.58 3.55
N ARG A 228 -0.65 -33.19 4.73
CA ARG A 228 -1.90 -33.24 5.47
C ARG A 228 -2.06 -32.01 6.36
N LEU A 229 -3.10 -31.22 6.12
CA LEU A 229 -3.47 -30.08 6.94
C LEU A 229 -4.61 -30.46 7.90
N CYS A 230 -4.34 -30.47 9.20
CA CYS A 230 -5.29 -30.90 10.24
C CYS A 230 -6.00 -29.69 10.86
N ALA A 231 -7.33 -29.75 10.97
CA ALA A 231 -8.17 -28.69 11.53
C ALA A 231 -7.86 -28.46 13.01
N GLY A 232 -7.85 -29.50 13.84
CA GLY A 232 -7.55 -29.39 15.27
C GLY A 232 -6.93 -30.64 15.90
N ALA A 233 -6.77 -31.72 15.12
CA ALA A 233 -6.08 -32.92 15.57
C ALA A 233 -4.56 -32.72 15.56
N LEU A 234 -3.85 -33.56 16.34
CA LEU A 234 -2.39 -33.61 16.27
C LEU A 234 -1.95 -34.08 14.86
N PRO A 235 -0.90 -33.46 14.28
CA PRO A 235 -0.37 -33.88 12.99
C PRO A 235 -0.01 -35.36 12.96
N ARG A 236 -0.34 -36.04 11.86
CA ARG A 236 -0.01 -37.45 11.65
C ARG A 236 0.48 -37.70 10.23
N VAL A 237 1.43 -38.60 10.10
CA VAL A 237 2.06 -38.95 8.81
C VAL A 237 1.81 -40.42 8.48
N ASP A 238 1.75 -40.72 7.19
CA ASP A 238 1.66 -42.07 6.63
C ASP A 238 2.35 -42.10 5.25
N ASP A 239 2.26 -43.24 4.55
CA ASP A 239 2.89 -43.44 3.25
C ASP A 239 2.33 -42.51 2.15
N ILE A 240 1.10 -42.02 2.31
CA ILE A 240 0.45 -41.10 1.36
C ILE A 240 0.87 -39.67 1.68
N ALA A 241 0.77 -39.27 2.96
CA ALA A 241 1.06 -37.93 3.43
C ALA A 241 2.26 -37.94 4.40
N PRO A 242 3.50 -37.90 3.88
CA PRO A 242 4.69 -37.88 4.74
C PRO A 242 4.84 -36.56 5.49
N PHE A 243 4.13 -35.48 5.12
CA PHE A 243 4.18 -34.21 5.82
C PHE A 243 2.82 -33.89 6.43
N SER A 244 2.78 -33.35 7.64
CA SER A 244 1.54 -32.92 8.27
C SER A 244 1.72 -31.67 9.12
N ALA A 245 0.71 -30.78 9.11
CA ALA A 245 0.66 -29.58 9.94
C ALA A 245 -0.75 -29.39 10.50
N ALA A 246 -0.84 -28.96 11.76
CA ALA A 246 -2.06 -28.35 12.30
C ALA A 246 -2.19 -26.91 11.78
N VAL A 247 -3.40 -26.35 11.83
CA VAL A 247 -3.66 -24.95 11.50
C VAL A 247 -4.08 -24.16 12.72
N SER A 248 -3.70 -22.88 12.80
CA SER A 248 -4.07 -21.99 13.91
C SER A 248 -5.56 -21.63 13.93
N VAL A 249 -6.25 -21.78 12.80
CA VAL A 249 -7.69 -21.51 12.63
C VAL A 249 -8.36 -22.77 12.08
N PRO A 250 -8.85 -23.68 12.93
CA PRO A 250 -9.41 -24.97 12.51
C PRO A 250 -10.52 -24.85 11.47
N GLU A 251 -11.36 -23.80 11.55
CA GLU A 251 -12.48 -23.62 10.63
C GLU A 251 -12.03 -23.40 9.18
N ILE A 252 -10.75 -23.10 8.92
CA ILE A 252 -10.31 -22.92 7.54
C ILE A 252 -10.28 -24.25 6.77
N VAL A 253 -9.97 -25.36 7.44
CA VAL A 253 -9.88 -26.67 6.79
C VAL A 253 -11.24 -27.11 6.25
N THR A 254 -12.33 -26.78 6.96
CA THR A 254 -13.68 -27.11 6.53
C THR A 254 -14.18 -26.21 5.40
N ARG A 255 -13.51 -25.07 5.15
CA ARG A 255 -13.82 -24.13 4.06
C ARG A 255 -13.07 -24.43 2.77
N LEU A 256 -12.01 -25.24 2.85
CA LEU A 256 -11.25 -25.69 1.69
C LEU A 256 -12.12 -26.49 0.72
N LYS A 257 -11.88 -26.29 -0.57
CA LYS A 257 -12.45 -27.09 -1.64
C LYS A 257 -11.34 -27.80 -2.42
N ILE A 258 -11.67 -28.95 -2.98
CA ILE A 258 -10.79 -29.62 -3.95
C ILE A 258 -10.48 -28.64 -5.08
N GLY A 259 -9.19 -28.48 -5.39
CA GLY A 259 -8.69 -27.51 -6.36
C GLY A 259 -8.18 -26.20 -5.77
N ASP A 260 -8.49 -25.88 -4.51
CA ASP A 260 -7.98 -24.66 -3.86
C ASP A 260 -6.46 -24.72 -3.72
N ARG A 261 -5.79 -23.59 -3.99
CA ARG A 261 -4.36 -23.44 -3.73
C ARG A 261 -4.11 -23.12 -2.27
N ILE A 262 -3.04 -23.69 -1.73
CA ILE A 262 -2.51 -23.36 -0.41
C ILE A 262 -1.04 -23.01 -0.54
N ARG A 263 -0.66 -21.88 0.05
CA ARG A 263 0.71 -21.38 0.08
C ARG A 263 1.22 -21.34 1.51
N TYR A 264 2.43 -21.83 1.72
CA TYR A 264 3.10 -21.94 3.01
C TYR A 264 4.34 -21.04 3.05
N ASP A 265 4.57 -20.38 4.20
CA ASP A 265 5.77 -19.55 4.47
C ASP A 265 6.02 -18.50 3.37
N ASP A 266 5.03 -17.64 3.14
CA ASP A 266 5.03 -16.56 2.14
C ASP A 266 5.21 -17.08 0.69
N GLY A 267 4.58 -18.22 0.38
CA GLY A 267 4.59 -18.82 -0.96
C GLY A 267 5.87 -19.58 -1.33
N LYS A 268 6.77 -19.87 -0.38
CA LYS A 268 7.97 -20.70 -0.62
C LYS A 268 7.64 -22.16 -0.95
N LEU A 269 6.44 -22.58 -0.61
CA LEU A 269 5.88 -23.89 -0.91
C LEU A 269 4.40 -23.67 -1.26
N GLU A 270 3.96 -24.22 -2.38
CA GLU A 270 2.59 -24.15 -2.85
C GLU A 270 2.09 -25.55 -3.16
N GLY A 271 0.81 -25.80 -2.86
CA GLY A 271 0.14 -27.03 -3.24
C GLY A 271 -1.33 -26.78 -3.58
N ILE A 272 -1.97 -27.84 -4.07
CA ILE A 272 -3.39 -27.85 -4.44
C ILE A 272 -4.08 -28.90 -3.58
N VAL A 273 -5.24 -28.55 -3.04
CA VAL A 273 -6.10 -29.47 -2.29
C VAL A 273 -6.64 -30.55 -3.22
N GLU A 274 -6.37 -31.81 -2.89
CA GLU A 274 -6.87 -32.97 -3.64
C GLU A 274 -8.01 -33.69 -2.92
N GLU A 275 -8.00 -33.67 -1.59
CA GLU A 275 -9.03 -34.28 -0.75
C GLU A 275 -9.36 -33.36 0.42
N THR A 276 -10.64 -33.35 0.82
CA THR A 276 -11.11 -32.62 2.00
C THR A 276 -12.03 -33.49 2.85
N SER A 277 -11.96 -33.25 4.15
CA SER A 277 -12.85 -33.82 5.17
C SER A 277 -13.06 -32.77 6.28
N PRO A 278 -14.01 -32.97 7.20
CA PRO A 278 -14.20 -32.05 8.32
C PRO A 278 -12.97 -31.90 9.24
N GLU A 279 -12.10 -32.92 9.29
CA GLU A 279 -10.96 -32.96 10.22
C GLU A 279 -9.63 -32.58 9.55
N GLU A 280 -9.52 -32.79 8.23
CA GLU A 280 -8.28 -32.55 7.49
C GLU A 280 -8.49 -32.34 5.99
N ALA A 281 -7.48 -31.74 5.35
CA ALA A 281 -7.32 -31.69 3.91
C ALA A 281 -5.98 -32.29 3.48
N LEU A 282 -5.96 -32.94 2.32
CA LEU A 282 -4.76 -33.46 1.68
C LEU A 282 -4.35 -32.54 0.53
N VAL A 283 -3.10 -32.08 0.58
CA VAL A 283 -2.59 -31.03 -0.31
C VAL A 283 -1.39 -31.57 -1.06
N ARG A 284 -1.48 -31.70 -2.39
CA ARG A 284 -0.33 -32.09 -3.21
C ARG A 284 0.53 -30.87 -3.53
N VAL A 285 1.82 -30.97 -3.27
CA VAL A 285 2.79 -29.91 -3.57
C VAL A 285 2.95 -29.76 -5.09
N THR A 286 2.76 -28.54 -5.57
CA THR A 286 2.90 -28.17 -6.99
C THR A 286 4.14 -27.32 -7.25
N ARG A 287 4.61 -26.56 -6.24
CA ARG A 287 5.76 -25.66 -6.40
C ARG A 287 6.56 -25.55 -5.11
N THR A 288 7.88 -25.59 -5.26
CA THR A 288 8.86 -25.35 -4.19
C THR A 288 10.20 -24.96 -4.81
N LYS A 289 11.16 -24.50 -4.00
CA LYS A 289 12.50 -24.21 -4.49
C LYS A 289 13.25 -25.48 -4.88
N THR A 290 14.30 -25.35 -5.70
CA THR A 290 15.20 -26.46 -6.01
C THR A 290 15.75 -27.10 -4.73
N GLY A 291 15.63 -28.42 -4.63
CA GLY A 291 16.00 -29.19 -3.43
C GLY A 291 14.98 -29.13 -2.29
N GLY A 292 13.77 -28.63 -2.52
CA GLY A 292 12.61 -28.68 -1.62
C GLY A 292 12.60 -27.62 -0.51
N THR A 293 11.47 -27.55 0.20
CA THR A 293 11.23 -26.62 1.32
C THR A 293 10.88 -27.38 2.59
N LYS A 294 11.41 -26.94 3.75
CA LYS A 294 11.02 -27.51 5.04
C LYS A 294 9.68 -26.93 5.47
N LEU A 295 8.74 -27.80 5.81
CA LEU A 295 7.54 -27.41 6.56
C LEU A 295 7.95 -27.08 7.99
N LYS A 296 7.49 -25.95 8.53
CA LYS A 296 7.90 -25.43 9.84
C LYS A 296 6.67 -24.96 10.61
N VAL A 297 6.78 -24.98 11.93
CA VAL A 297 5.79 -24.40 12.85
C VAL A 297 5.74 -22.87 12.73
N GLU A 298 4.59 -22.28 13.08
CA GLU A 298 4.35 -20.85 13.16
C GLU A 298 4.58 -20.06 11.86
N LYS A 299 4.43 -20.74 10.70
CA LYS A 299 4.57 -20.14 9.37
C LYS A 299 3.24 -19.77 8.77
N GLY A 300 3.20 -18.64 8.08
CA GLY A 300 1.98 -18.14 7.44
C GLY A 300 1.42 -19.15 6.44
N LEU A 301 0.10 -19.25 6.44
CA LEU A 301 -0.71 -19.98 5.46
C LEU A 301 -1.59 -18.99 4.71
N ASN A 302 -1.54 -19.06 3.38
CA ASN A 302 -2.30 -18.22 2.48
C ASN A 302 -3.19 -19.11 1.62
N LEU A 303 -4.46 -18.73 1.47
CA LEU A 303 -5.50 -19.53 0.80
C LEU A 303 -6.22 -18.68 -0.25
N PRO A 304 -5.56 -18.39 -1.38
CA PRO A 304 -6.01 -17.40 -2.35
C PRO A 304 -7.35 -17.71 -3.04
N ASP A 305 -7.77 -18.97 -3.01
CA ASP A 305 -9.02 -19.41 -3.65
C ASP A 305 -10.15 -19.63 -2.63
N THR A 306 -9.86 -19.52 -1.34
CA THR A 306 -10.79 -19.85 -0.26
C THR A 306 -11.39 -18.58 0.34
N VAL A 307 -12.73 -18.48 0.34
CA VAL A 307 -13.44 -17.42 1.06
C VAL A 307 -13.28 -17.65 2.56
N LEU A 308 -12.40 -16.87 3.19
CA LEU A 308 -12.07 -17.06 4.59
C LEU A 308 -13.25 -16.74 5.49
N GLY A 309 -13.99 -15.65 5.26
CA GLY A 309 -15.09 -15.23 6.14
C GLY A 309 -14.66 -15.02 7.60
N LEU A 310 -13.40 -14.60 7.81
CA LEU A 310 -12.85 -14.27 9.12
C LEU A 310 -13.00 -12.78 9.36
N SER A 311 -13.42 -12.41 10.58
CA SER A 311 -13.38 -11.02 11.00
C SER A 311 -11.91 -10.57 11.03
N PRO A 312 -11.57 -9.41 10.43
CA PRO A 312 -10.24 -8.82 10.57
C PRO A 312 -9.94 -8.38 12.01
N LEU A 313 -10.96 -8.19 12.86
CA LEU A 313 -10.80 -7.98 14.30
C LEU A 313 -10.99 -9.27 15.08
N THR A 314 -9.90 -9.77 15.66
CA THR A 314 -9.90 -10.92 16.56
C THR A 314 -10.18 -10.50 18.01
N THR A 315 -10.48 -11.46 18.90
CA THR A 315 -10.60 -11.19 20.34
C THR A 315 -9.33 -10.57 20.93
N LYS A 316 -8.15 -10.98 20.43
CA LYS A 316 -6.87 -10.40 20.83
C LYS A 316 -6.78 -8.93 20.39
N ASP A 317 -7.17 -8.64 19.14
CA ASP A 317 -7.11 -7.26 18.63
C ASP A 317 -8.01 -6.32 19.45
N HIS A 318 -9.19 -6.76 19.88
CA HIS A 318 -10.05 -5.97 20.77
C HIS A 318 -9.37 -5.59 22.09
N ALA A 319 -8.57 -6.50 22.67
CA ALA A 319 -7.80 -6.21 23.87
C ALA A 319 -6.61 -5.28 23.59
N ASP A 320 -5.95 -5.45 22.44
CA ASP A 320 -4.80 -4.64 22.04
C ASP A 320 -5.19 -3.20 21.71
N LEU A 321 -6.41 -2.96 21.20
CA LEU A 321 -6.90 -1.63 20.83
C LEU A 321 -6.86 -0.62 21.99
N ALA A 322 -6.99 -1.07 23.24
CA ALA A 322 -6.83 -0.20 24.40
C ALA A 322 -5.41 0.41 24.45
N VAL A 323 -4.38 -0.41 24.22
CA VAL A 323 -2.98 0.04 24.21
C VAL A 323 -2.69 0.93 22.99
N VAL A 324 -3.26 0.59 21.84
CA VAL A 324 -3.18 1.40 20.62
C VAL A 324 -3.73 2.80 20.88
N MET A 325 -4.88 2.91 21.54
CA MET A 325 -5.52 4.20 21.84
C MET A 325 -4.68 5.05 22.79
N ASP A 326 -3.93 4.45 23.71
CA ASP A 326 -3.09 5.19 24.65
C ASP A 326 -1.79 5.68 24.00
N HIS A 327 -1.17 4.87 23.13
CA HIS A 327 0.22 5.09 22.70
C HIS A 327 0.40 5.46 21.23
N ALA A 328 -0.46 4.98 20.33
CA ALA A 328 -0.28 5.10 18.90
C ALA A 328 -0.78 6.44 18.34
N ASP A 329 -0.12 6.95 17.32
CA ASP A 329 -0.64 8.03 16.47
C ASP A 329 -1.49 7.47 15.32
N MET A 330 -1.19 6.25 14.89
CA MET A 330 -1.88 5.54 13.82
C MET A 330 -2.08 4.06 14.17
N LEU A 331 -3.19 3.50 13.72
CA LEU A 331 -3.50 2.08 13.75
C LEU A 331 -3.29 1.48 12.36
N GLY A 332 -2.45 0.45 12.26
CA GLY A 332 -2.39 -0.43 11.09
C GLY A 332 -3.46 -1.51 11.21
N TYR A 333 -4.42 -1.53 10.28
CA TYR A 333 -5.52 -2.48 10.28
C TYR A 333 -5.25 -3.63 9.31
N SER A 334 -4.77 -4.75 9.85
CA SER A 334 -4.43 -5.97 9.09
C SER A 334 -5.66 -6.67 8.52
N PHE A 335 -5.50 -7.25 7.33
CA PHE A 335 -6.50 -8.06 6.61
C PHE A 335 -7.86 -7.39 6.36
N VAL A 336 -7.92 -6.05 6.43
CA VAL A 336 -9.10 -5.29 6.04
C VAL A 336 -9.40 -5.54 4.56
N SER A 337 -10.63 -5.95 4.25
CA SER A 337 -11.01 -6.38 2.90
C SER A 337 -12.32 -5.79 2.41
N ARG A 338 -13.22 -5.37 3.30
CA ARG A 338 -14.58 -4.89 2.98
C ARG A 338 -14.89 -3.57 3.69
N PRO A 339 -15.77 -2.71 3.15
CA PRO A 339 -16.18 -1.48 3.82
C PRO A 339 -16.74 -1.72 5.25
N ASP A 340 -17.50 -2.80 5.43
CA ASP A 340 -18.06 -3.20 6.74
C ASP A 340 -16.97 -3.47 7.79
N ASP A 341 -15.75 -3.82 7.38
CA ASP A 341 -14.63 -4.03 8.29
C ASP A 341 -14.18 -2.71 8.92
N ILE A 342 -14.18 -1.62 8.15
CA ILE A 342 -13.88 -0.27 8.65
C ILE A 342 -14.98 0.19 9.59
N GLU A 343 -16.26 0.01 9.22
CA GLU A 343 -17.40 0.32 10.08
C GLU A 343 -17.33 -0.45 11.42
N SER A 344 -16.97 -1.75 11.37
CA SER A 344 -16.81 -2.58 12.57
C SER A 344 -15.70 -2.08 13.48
N LEU A 345 -14.57 -1.66 12.91
CA LEU A 345 -13.48 -1.04 13.66
C LEU A 345 -13.92 0.29 14.28
N GLU A 346 -14.59 1.15 13.52
CA GLU A 346 -15.06 2.44 14.01
C GLU A 346 -16.07 2.29 15.15
N GLY A 347 -17.00 1.34 15.05
CA GLY A 347 -17.91 0.99 16.13
C GLY A 347 -17.17 0.51 17.38
N THR A 348 -16.10 -0.27 17.22
CA THR A 348 -15.25 -0.71 18.33
C THR A 348 -14.48 0.47 18.96
N LEU A 349 -13.89 1.33 18.14
CA LEU A 349 -13.16 2.51 18.59
C LEU A 349 -14.06 3.54 19.29
N ALA A 350 -15.31 3.68 18.87
CA ALA A 350 -16.30 4.56 19.49
C ALA A 350 -16.66 4.15 20.93
N GLY A 351 -16.49 2.87 21.27
CA GLY A 351 -16.67 2.35 22.63
C GLY A 351 -15.49 2.62 23.57
N LEU A 352 -14.35 3.10 23.05
CA LEU A 352 -13.14 3.37 23.83
C LEU A 352 -13.07 4.86 24.26
N PRO A 353 -12.26 5.20 25.29
CA PRO A 353 -12.13 6.57 25.75
C PRO A 353 -11.74 7.55 24.62
N PRO A 354 -12.37 8.74 24.56
CA PRO A 354 -12.10 9.71 23.52
C PRO A 354 -10.67 10.26 23.64
N ARG A 355 -10.10 10.66 22.49
CA ARG A 355 -8.75 11.21 22.38
C ARG A 355 -8.79 12.67 21.94
N ASN A 356 -7.83 13.46 22.40
CA ASN A 356 -7.69 14.87 21.99
C ASN A 356 -7.28 15.01 20.51
N ARG A 357 -6.59 14.02 19.96
CA ARG A 357 -6.21 13.95 18.55
C ARG A 357 -6.81 12.69 17.94
N PRO A 358 -7.41 12.76 16.74
CA PRO A 358 -7.85 11.58 16.02
C PRO A 358 -6.71 10.57 15.83
N LEU A 359 -6.99 9.30 16.14
CA LEU A 359 -6.12 8.19 15.75
C LEU A 359 -6.20 8.06 14.22
N GLY A 360 -5.05 8.09 13.54
CA GLY A 360 -5.00 7.82 12.10
C GLY A 360 -5.26 6.34 11.81
N LEU A 361 -5.86 6.05 10.66
CA LEU A 361 -6.13 4.68 10.22
C LEU A 361 -5.32 4.37 8.96
N VAL A 362 -4.59 3.24 8.99
CA VAL A 362 -3.89 2.70 7.83
C VAL A 362 -4.51 1.37 7.46
N ALA A 363 -5.25 1.33 6.35
CA ALA A 363 -5.79 0.09 5.80
C ALA A 363 -4.66 -0.71 5.13
N LYS A 364 -4.45 -1.95 5.55
CA LYS A 364 -3.42 -2.82 4.99
C LYS A 364 -4.01 -3.69 3.90
N ILE A 365 -3.60 -3.43 2.66
CA ILE A 365 -4.09 -4.16 1.49
C ILE A 365 -3.25 -5.42 1.32
N GLU A 366 -3.78 -6.51 1.86
CA GLU A 366 -3.11 -7.80 1.99
C GLU A 366 -3.80 -8.91 1.17
N GLN A 367 -5.02 -8.68 0.69
CA GLN A 367 -5.87 -9.70 0.07
C GLN A 367 -6.48 -9.23 -1.27
N PRO A 368 -6.85 -10.17 -2.17
CA PRO A 368 -7.49 -9.83 -3.44
C PRO A 368 -8.83 -9.11 -3.26
N GLU A 369 -9.60 -9.48 -2.23
CA GLU A 369 -10.88 -8.83 -1.91
C GLU A 369 -10.67 -7.35 -1.54
N ALA A 370 -9.64 -7.05 -0.75
CA ALA A 370 -9.25 -5.67 -0.42
C ALA A 370 -8.89 -4.84 -1.66
N LEU A 371 -8.22 -5.44 -2.65
CA LEU A 371 -7.93 -4.77 -3.92
C LEU A 371 -9.20 -4.43 -4.69
N ALA A 372 -10.11 -5.40 -4.82
CA ALA A 372 -11.38 -5.20 -5.51
C ALA A 372 -12.24 -4.11 -4.83
N ASN A 373 -12.17 -4.03 -3.50
CA ASN A 373 -12.94 -3.09 -2.69
C ASN A 373 -12.20 -1.78 -2.37
N LEU A 374 -10.97 -1.56 -2.84
CA LEU A 374 -10.15 -0.41 -2.45
C LEU A 374 -10.87 0.95 -2.62
N PRO A 375 -11.59 1.24 -3.72
CA PRO A 375 -12.37 2.47 -3.82
C PRO A 375 -13.45 2.61 -2.74
N ALA A 376 -14.14 1.53 -2.39
CA ALA A 376 -15.17 1.51 -1.37
C ALA A 376 -14.59 1.64 0.06
N LEU A 377 -13.42 1.03 0.31
CA LEU A 377 -12.66 1.20 1.55
C LEU A 377 -12.24 2.66 1.75
N ILE A 378 -11.78 3.35 0.69
CA ILE A 378 -11.46 4.79 0.74
C ILE A 378 -12.73 5.61 1.02
N ALA A 379 -13.83 5.33 0.31
CA ALA A 379 -15.07 6.08 0.45
C ALA A 379 -15.66 6.00 1.86
N VAL A 380 -15.68 4.81 2.47
CA VAL A 380 -16.15 4.63 3.85
C VAL A 380 -15.21 5.31 4.84
N ALA A 381 -13.89 5.24 4.64
CA ALA A 381 -12.93 5.90 5.53
C ALA A 381 -13.12 7.43 5.60
N PHE A 382 -13.42 8.07 4.46
CA PHE A 382 -13.70 9.52 4.41
C PHE A 382 -14.89 9.93 5.28
N ARG A 383 -15.90 9.06 5.46
CA ARG A 383 -17.06 9.35 6.33
C ARG A 383 -16.68 9.57 7.79
N HIS A 384 -15.63 8.90 8.25
CA HIS A 384 -15.22 8.94 9.65
C HIS A 384 -14.26 10.09 9.97
N ARG A 385 -13.84 10.87 8.96
CA ARG A 385 -13.01 12.09 9.11
C ARG A 385 -11.71 11.90 9.92
N ARG A 386 -11.19 10.67 9.95
CA ARG A 386 -9.87 10.38 10.50
C ARG A 386 -8.82 10.55 9.41
N PRO A 387 -7.59 10.95 9.75
CA PRO A 387 -6.47 10.81 8.83
C PRO A 387 -6.41 9.35 8.36
N PHE A 388 -6.47 9.14 7.05
CA PHE A 388 -6.55 7.81 6.45
C PHE A 388 -5.41 7.59 5.46
N GLY A 389 -4.85 6.39 5.45
CA GLY A 389 -3.82 5.97 4.51
C GLY A 389 -3.96 4.51 4.11
N VAL A 390 -3.24 4.15 3.06
CA VAL A 390 -3.23 2.78 2.53
C VAL A 390 -1.82 2.23 2.60
N MET A 391 -1.66 1.02 3.14
CA MET A 391 -0.40 0.29 3.11
C MET A 391 -0.46 -0.82 2.07
N ILE A 392 0.45 -0.78 1.10
CA ILE A 392 0.69 -1.90 0.18
C ILE A 392 1.50 -2.94 0.94
N ALA A 393 0.80 -3.87 1.59
CA ALA A 393 1.41 -4.90 2.42
C ALA A 393 1.85 -6.09 1.56
N ARG A 394 2.95 -5.89 0.82
CA ARG A 394 3.40 -6.75 -0.28
C ARG A 394 3.69 -8.20 0.09
N GLY A 395 4.04 -8.50 1.35
CA GLY A 395 4.36 -9.85 1.78
C GLY A 395 3.16 -10.78 1.67
N ASP A 396 2.11 -10.50 2.45
CA ASP A 396 0.87 -11.25 2.39
C ASP A 396 0.18 -11.07 1.03
N LEU A 397 0.20 -9.87 0.44
CA LEU A 397 -0.42 -9.65 -0.87
C LEU A 397 0.25 -10.49 -1.99
N ALA A 398 1.59 -10.57 -2.05
CA ALA A 398 2.29 -11.44 -3.00
C ALA A 398 1.90 -12.91 -2.79
N ALA A 399 1.75 -13.33 -1.54
CA ALA A 399 1.35 -14.68 -1.20
C ALA A 399 -0.10 -14.97 -1.61
N GLU A 400 -0.95 -13.97 -1.79
CA GLU A 400 -2.32 -14.15 -2.30
C GLU A 400 -2.37 -14.07 -3.84
N ILE A 401 -1.93 -12.96 -4.45
CA ILE A 401 -2.09 -12.71 -5.89
C ILE A 401 -0.91 -13.15 -6.76
N GLY A 402 0.21 -13.54 -6.17
CA GLY A 402 1.45 -13.88 -6.86
C GLY A 402 2.29 -12.66 -7.27
N PHE A 403 3.58 -12.88 -7.53
CA PHE A 403 4.56 -11.81 -7.80
C PHE A 403 4.28 -10.99 -9.06
N GLU A 404 3.82 -11.63 -10.15
CA GLU A 404 3.53 -10.95 -11.42
C GLU A 404 2.40 -9.95 -11.25
N ARG A 405 1.29 -10.40 -10.65
CA ARG A 405 0.14 -9.55 -10.34
C ARG A 405 0.50 -8.48 -9.31
N LEU A 406 1.34 -8.79 -8.31
CA LEU A 406 1.79 -7.79 -7.34
C LEU A 406 2.51 -6.60 -8.01
N ALA A 407 3.40 -6.88 -8.97
CA ALA A 407 4.15 -5.84 -9.67
C ALA A 407 3.24 -4.87 -10.45
N GLU A 408 2.10 -5.36 -10.93
CA GLU A 408 1.04 -4.55 -11.55
C GLU A 408 0.23 -3.80 -10.49
N MET A 409 -0.31 -4.51 -9.50
CA MET A 409 -1.25 -3.96 -8.52
C MET A 409 -0.63 -2.88 -7.62
N GLN A 410 0.67 -2.94 -7.34
CA GLN A 410 1.33 -1.86 -6.59
C GLN A 410 1.23 -0.50 -7.30
N GLU A 411 1.27 -0.47 -8.64
CA GLU A 411 1.10 0.77 -9.42
C GLU A 411 -0.36 1.21 -9.41
N GLU A 412 -1.31 0.28 -9.57
CA GLU A 412 -2.74 0.60 -9.50
C GLU A 412 -3.14 1.20 -8.15
N ILE A 413 -2.67 0.61 -7.04
CA ILE A 413 -2.93 1.14 -5.69
C ILE A 413 -2.37 2.55 -5.56
N LEU A 414 -1.13 2.80 -6.01
CA LEU A 414 -0.55 4.14 -5.99
C LEU A 414 -1.39 5.15 -6.76
N TRP A 415 -1.86 4.79 -7.96
CA TRP A 415 -2.66 5.70 -8.79
C TRP A 415 -4.03 6.00 -8.20
N LEU A 416 -4.71 4.98 -7.65
CA LEU A 416 -6.00 5.14 -6.99
C LEU A 416 -5.88 6.02 -5.74
N CYS A 417 -4.84 5.78 -4.93
CA CYS A 417 -4.57 6.59 -3.76
C CYS A 417 -4.21 8.03 -4.14
N GLU A 418 -3.41 8.26 -5.19
CA GLU A 418 -3.13 9.61 -5.69
C GLU A 418 -4.40 10.32 -6.18
N ALA A 419 -5.30 9.61 -6.88
CA ALA A 419 -6.58 10.15 -7.31
C ALA A 419 -7.50 10.53 -6.15
N ALA A 420 -7.45 9.79 -5.05
CA ALA A 420 -8.17 10.10 -3.82
C ALA A 420 -7.41 11.07 -2.89
N SER A 421 -6.19 11.49 -3.23
CA SER A 421 -5.29 12.22 -2.32
C SER A 421 -5.10 11.49 -0.98
N VAL A 422 -4.93 10.16 -1.02
CA VAL A 422 -4.70 9.29 0.13
C VAL A 422 -3.21 8.92 0.20
N PRO A 423 -2.51 9.17 1.31
CA PRO A 423 -1.11 8.80 1.46
C PRO A 423 -0.92 7.28 1.41
N THR A 424 0.10 6.83 0.67
CA THR A 424 0.42 5.41 0.51
C THR A 424 1.72 5.04 1.24
N ILE A 425 1.71 3.90 1.93
CA ILE A 425 2.89 3.28 2.54
C ILE A 425 3.30 2.08 1.69
N TRP A 426 4.52 2.10 1.16
CA TRP A 426 5.14 1.00 0.46
C TRP A 426 5.83 0.08 1.46
N ALA A 427 5.26 -1.11 1.68
CA ALA A 427 5.67 -1.97 2.78
C ALA A 427 6.17 -3.35 2.37
N THR A 428 6.95 -3.93 3.29
CA THR A 428 7.50 -5.29 3.27
C THR A 428 8.60 -5.49 2.24
N GLN A 429 9.72 -6.10 2.66
CA GLN A 429 10.84 -6.50 1.80
C GLN A 429 11.56 -5.38 1.03
N VAL A 430 11.40 -4.11 1.44
CA VAL A 430 12.28 -3.04 0.96
C VAL A 430 13.64 -3.18 1.67
N LEU A 431 14.72 -3.37 0.91
CA LEU A 431 16.07 -3.55 1.44
C LEU A 431 16.16 -4.71 2.46
N GLU A 432 15.46 -5.82 2.21
CA GLU A 432 15.34 -6.97 3.12
C GLU A 432 16.68 -7.63 3.49
N ASP A 433 17.52 -7.91 2.51
CA ASP A 433 18.85 -8.50 2.68
C ASP A 433 19.81 -7.50 3.30
N LEU A 434 19.70 -6.21 3.00
CA LEU A 434 20.47 -5.18 3.72
C LEU A 434 20.07 -5.14 5.19
N VAL A 435 18.78 -5.10 5.50
CA VAL A 435 18.26 -5.11 6.88
C VAL A 435 18.73 -6.36 7.63
N LYS A 436 18.77 -7.53 6.98
CA LYS A 436 19.14 -8.81 7.61
C LYS A 436 20.64 -9.08 7.69
N THR A 437 21.38 -8.77 6.63
CA THR A 437 22.75 -9.24 6.39
C THR A 437 23.77 -8.12 6.21
N GLY A 438 23.31 -6.86 6.12
CA GLY A 438 24.18 -5.70 5.90
C GLY A 438 24.55 -5.45 4.43
N ILE A 439 24.08 -6.28 3.49
CA ILE A 439 24.42 -6.15 2.07
C ILE A 439 23.14 -6.16 1.23
N PRO A 440 22.85 -5.09 0.46
CA PRO A 440 21.70 -5.07 -0.44
C PRO A 440 22.01 -5.79 -1.75
N THR A 441 20.96 -6.28 -2.39
CA THR A 441 21.00 -6.70 -3.79
C THR A 441 20.72 -5.51 -4.73
N ARG A 442 21.07 -5.67 -6.01
CA ARG A 442 20.71 -4.70 -7.07
C ARG A 442 19.18 -4.55 -7.22
N GLY A 443 18.45 -5.64 -7.03
CA GLY A 443 16.99 -5.66 -7.09
C GLY A 443 16.38 -4.79 -5.99
N GLU A 444 16.88 -4.90 -4.77
CA GLU A 444 16.40 -4.13 -3.63
C GLU A 444 16.70 -2.64 -3.72
N MET A 445 17.84 -2.26 -4.29
CA MET A 445 18.14 -0.84 -4.53
C MET A 445 17.18 -0.24 -5.56
N THR A 446 16.82 -1.01 -6.60
CA THR A 446 15.81 -0.60 -7.57
C THR A 446 14.43 -0.50 -6.92
N ASP A 447 14.07 -1.49 -6.11
CA ASP A 447 12.81 -1.50 -5.36
C ASP A 447 12.69 -0.31 -4.41
N ALA A 448 13.74 0.00 -3.64
CA ALA A 448 13.76 1.15 -2.74
C ALA A 448 13.66 2.49 -3.49
N ALA A 449 14.27 2.60 -4.68
CA ALA A 449 14.14 3.78 -5.52
C ALA A 449 12.72 3.93 -6.12
N MET A 450 12.04 2.82 -6.41
CA MET A 450 10.63 2.81 -6.82
C MET A 450 9.69 3.13 -5.66
N ALA A 451 9.98 2.60 -4.48
CA ALA A 451 9.23 2.84 -3.25
C ALA A 451 9.21 4.33 -2.85
N ALA A 452 10.24 5.10 -3.23
CA ALA A 452 10.30 6.55 -3.02
C ALA A 452 9.15 7.33 -3.70
N ARG A 453 8.37 6.71 -4.59
CA ARG A 453 7.14 7.29 -5.16
C ARG A 453 5.96 7.30 -4.18
N ALA A 454 6.01 6.48 -3.13
CA ALA A 454 5.02 6.47 -2.07
C ALA A 454 5.33 7.55 -1.03
N GLU A 455 4.32 7.94 -0.25
CA GLU A 455 4.46 8.90 0.84
C GLU A 455 5.33 8.36 1.97
N CYS A 456 5.42 7.04 2.10
CA CYS A 456 6.22 6.37 3.10
C CYS A 456 6.81 5.06 2.58
N VAL A 457 8.04 4.78 3.00
CA VAL A 457 8.70 3.49 2.77
C VAL A 457 8.92 2.80 4.11
N MET A 458 8.50 1.53 4.23
CA MET A 458 8.64 0.76 5.46
C MET A 458 9.82 -0.23 5.39
N LEU A 459 10.67 -0.18 6.40
CA LEU A 459 11.71 -1.16 6.67
C LEU A 459 11.27 -2.15 7.75
N ASN A 460 11.58 -3.43 7.52
CA ASN A 460 11.40 -4.50 8.50
C ASN A 460 12.48 -4.42 9.60
N LYS A 461 12.31 -5.21 10.67
CA LYS A 461 13.33 -5.36 11.72
C LYS A 461 14.48 -6.26 11.25
N GLY A 462 15.71 -5.96 11.64
CA GLY A 462 16.89 -6.77 11.36
C GLY A 462 18.19 -6.18 11.91
N ALA A 463 19.26 -6.96 11.88
CA ALA A 463 20.52 -6.62 12.53
C ALA A 463 21.17 -5.34 11.99
N ALA A 464 20.97 -5.01 10.72
CA ALA A 464 21.54 -3.84 10.05
C ALA A 464 20.47 -2.79 9.69
N VAL A 465 19.33 -2.77 10.40
CA VAL A 465 18.24 -1.82 10.13
C VAL A 465 18.67 -0.36 10.26
N ALA A 466 19.60 -0.03 11.18
CA ALA A 466 20.13 1.32 11.31
C ALA A 466 20.90 1.76 10.04
N GLU A 467 21.69 0.86 9.45
CA GLU A 467 22.36 1.12 8.18
C GLU A 467 21.35 1.27 7.04
N ALA A 468 20.34 0.39 6.98
CA ALA A 468 19.28 0.44 5.99
C ALA A 468 18.51 1.78 6.02
N VAL A 469 18.21 2.32 7.22
CA VAL A 469 17.58 3.63 7.38
C VAL A 469 18.44 4.74 6.77
N ASN A 470 19.75 4.74 7.03
CA ASN A 470 20.67 5.74 6.49
C ASN A 470 20.81 5.64 4.96
N VAL A 471 20.90 4.42 4.42
CA VAL A 471 20.94 4.17 2.98
C VAL A 471 19.65 4.65 2.32
N LEU A 472 18.49 4.34 2.91
CA LEU A 472 17.19 4.74 2.38
C LEU A 472 16.97 6.26 2.43
N ASP A 473 17.37 6.93 3.52
CA ASP A 473 17.27 8.40 3.65
C ASP A 473 18.05 9.11 2.54
N HIS A 474 19.29 8.67 2.30
CA HIS A 474 20.12 9.18 1.21
C HIS A 474 19.57 8.86 -0.18
N LEU A 475 19.06 7.63 -0.39
CA LEU A 475 18.48 7.23 -1.66
C LEU A 475 17.25 8.07 -2.00
N MET A 476 16.32 8.20 -1.05
CA MET A 476 15.09 9.00 -1.23
C MET A 476 15.42 10.46 -1.50
N SER A 477 16.34 11.06 -0.72
CA SER A 477 16.77 12.45 -0.93
C SER A 477 17.30 12.69 -2.35
N ARG A 478 18.09 11.74 -2.88
CA ARG A 478 18.59 11.83 -4.26
C ARG A 478 17.48 11.62 -5.30
N MET A 479 16.60 10.66 -5.07
CA MET A 479 15.53 10.33 -6.02
C MET A 479 14.47 11.43 -6.11
N ASP A 480 14.15 12.10 -5.01
CA ASP A 480 13.21 13.22 -4.96
C ASP A 480 13.63 14.39 -5.85
N GLU A 481 14.95 14.59 -6.04
CA GLU A 481 15.44 15.61 -6.96
C GLU A 481 15.24 15.24 -8.44
N HIS A 482 15.04 13.95 -8.76
CA HIS A 482 14.92 13.44 -10.13
C HIS A 482 13.49 13.07 -10.52
N MET A 483 12.70 12.61 -9.56
CA MET A 483 11.35 12.08 -9.75
C MET A 483 10.45 12.57 -8.63
N THR A 484 9.25 13.03 -8.98
CA THR A 484 8.14 13.24 -8.05
C THR A 484 7.01 12.33 -8.48
N LYS A 485 6.64 11.36 -7.64
CA LYS A 485 5.71 10.29 -8.03
C LYS A 485 6.21 9.66 -9.35
N LYS A 486 5.41 9.71 -10.42
CA LYS A 486 5.78 9.26 -11.78
C LYS A 486 6.27 10.36 -12.73
N THR A 487 6.51 11.55 -12.22
CA THR A 487 6.91 12.73 -13.00
C THR A 487 8.41 12.99 -12.85
N PRO A 488 9.20 12.85 -13.93
CA PRO A 488 10.56 13.36 -13.95
C PRO A 488 10.56 14.88 -13.76
N THR A 489 11.32 15.35 -12.78
CA THR A 489 11.47 16.80 -12.47
C THR A 489 12.49 17.48 -13.37
N LEU A 490 13.31 16.69 -14.08
CA LEU A 490 14.35 17.15 -15.00
C LEU A 490 15.33 18.17 -14.38
N ARG A 491 15.74 17.93 -13.12
CA ARG A 491 16.82 18.73 -12.51
C ARG A 491 18.06 18.76 -13.39
N ALA A 492 18.83 19.85 -13.28
CA ALA A 492 20.13 19.95 -13.94
C ALA A 492 21.04 18.76 -13.57
N LEU A 493 21.62 18.12 -14.59
CA LEU A 493 22.50 16.98 -14.42
C LEU A 493 23.88 17.44 -13.93
N LYS A 494 24.43 16.72 -12.96
CA LYS A 494 25.74 17.02 -12.33
C LYS A 494 26.77 15.91 -12.53
N SER A 495 26.44 14.87 -13.29
CA SER A 495 27.30 13.70 -13.48
C SER A 495 28.53 13.99 -14.35
N TRP A 496 28.53 15.10 -15.09
CA TRP A 496 29.67 15.62 -15.85
C TRP A 496 29.67 17.15 -15.77
N THR A 497 30.86 17.75 -15.66
CA THR A 497 31.04 19.20 -15.78
C THR A 497 31.43 19.53 -17.21
N TYR A 498 30.64 20.34 -17.91
CA TYR A 498 31.12 20.96 -19.15
C TYR A 498 32.08 22.09 -18.79
N PRO A 499 33.29 22.13 -19.38
CA PRO A 499 34.10 23.34 -19.30
C PRO A 499 33.29 24.48 -19.92
N VAL A 500 32.97 25.50 -19.12
CA VAL A 500 32.37 26.74 -19.62
C VAL A 500 33.39 27.33 -20.60
N PRO A 501 33.03 27.60 -21.87
CA PRO A 501 33.95 28.29 -22.78
C PRO A 501 34.34 29.62 -22.14
N ALA A 502 35.65 29.88 -22.03
CA ALA A 502 36.12 31.21 -21.69
C ALA A 502 35.62 32.15 -22.79
N VAL A 503 34.74 33.07 -22.43
CA VAL A 503 34.19 34.11 -23.32
C VAL A 503 35.29 35.06 -23.73
#